data_AF-A0A9K3EF61-F1
#
_entry.id   AF-A0A9K3EF61-F1
#
_cell.length_a   1.000
_cell.length_b   1.000
_cell.length_c   1.000
_cell.angle_alpha   90.00
_cell.angle_beta   90.00
_cell.angle_gamma   90.00
#
_symmetry.space_group_name_H-M   'P 1'
#
loop_
_entity.id
_entity.type
_entity.pdbx_description
1 polymer ?
#
loop_
_entity_poly.entity_id
_entity_poly.type
_entity_poly.pdbx_seq_one_letter_code
_entity_poly.pdbx_strand_id
1 'polypeptide(L)'
;MAVRNIQKAIQVKETILKDTPDAKVDVMELDLSSMASIRNFAAKYRSLGLPLHILIYSSIYAYGLSKLANILHANELARLLKGAATTCYLALNPQVKGVTGEYFVDSNFAKPSLRAKDQELAKELWEFSMGLTSSK
;
A
#
# COMPACT_ATOMS: atom_id res chain seq x y z
N MET A 1 5.75 0.08 -29.76
CA MET A 1 6.00 0.46 -28.36
C MET A 1 4.81 0.09 -27.49
N ALA A 2 5.06 -0.64 -26.41
CA ALA A 2 4.07 -1.02 -25.42
C ALA A 2 4.24 -0.10 -24.20
N VAL A 3 3.18 0.61 -23.79
CA VAL A 3 3.27 1.72 -22.81
C VAL A 3 2.07 1.77 -21.87
N ARG A 4 2.26 2.33 -20.67
CA ARG A 4 1.15 2.60 -19.74
C ARG A 4 0.35 3.85 -20.11
N ASN A 5 1.01 4.89 -20.65
CA ASN A 5 0.35 6.16 -21.01
C ASN A 5 0.42 6.34 -22.52
N ILE A 6 -0.74 6.24 -23.17
CA ILE A 6 -0.87 6.34 -24.62
C ILE A 6 -0.62 7.75 -25.13
N GLN A 7 -1.09 8.79 -24.43
CA GLN A 7 -0.92 10.18 -24.87
C GLN A 7 0.56 10.57 -24.96
N LYS A 8 1.37 10.24 -23.94
CA LYS A 8 2.81 10.48 -23.95
C LYS A 8 3.51 9.68 -25.06
N ALA A 9 3.06 8.46 -25.31
CA ALA A 9 3.64 7.62 -26.35
C ALA A 9 3.31 8.10 -27.77
N ILE A 10 2.13 8.69 -27.99
CA ILE A 10 1.77 9.33 -29.25
C ILE A 10 2.72 10.50 -29.54
N GLN A 11 2.98 11.35 -28.54
CA GLN A 11 3.94 12.46 -28.68
C GLN A 11 5.35 11.95 -29.05
N VAL A 12 5.82 10.89 -28.40
CA VAL A 12 7.12 10.28 -28.72
C VAL A 12 7.12 9.68 -30.13
N LYS A 13 6.02 9.02 -30.54
CA LYS A 13 5.86 8.50 -31.90
C LYS A 13 5.95 9.62 -32.94
N GLU A 14 5.29 10.76 -32.71
CA GLU A 14 5.37 11.93 -33.60
C GLU A 14 6.79 12.46 -33.72
N THR A 15 7.55 12.54 -32.62
CA THR A 15 8.96 12.93 -32.66
C THR A 15 9.81 11.95 -33.48
N ILE A 16 9.63 10.63 -33.27
CA ILE A 16 10.36 9.61 -34.04
C ILE A 16 10.05 9.72 -35.54
N LEU A 17 8.79 9.97 -35.91
CA LEU A 17 8.39 10.10 -37.31
C LEU A 17 8.90 11.39 -37.96
N LYS A 18 9.15 12.46 -37.19
CA LYS A 18 9.84 13.67 -37.68
C LYS A 18 11.30 13.37 -38.03
N ASP A 19 11.98 12.62 -37.18
CA ASP A 19 13.41 12.29 -37.36
C ASP A 19 13.62 11.16 -38.39
N THR A 20 12.67 10.23 -38.50
CA THR A 20 12.72 9.10 -39.44
C THR A 20 11.33 8.83 -40.01
N PRO A 21 10.97 9.46 -41.14
CA PRO A 21 9.62 9.38 -41.73
C PRO A 21 9.16 7.98 -42.12
N ASP A 22 10.09 7.11 -42.52
CA ASP A 22 9.79 5.74 -42.95
C ASP A 22 9.67 4.74 -41.77
N ALA A 23 9.90 5.19 -40.54
CA ALA A 23 9.84 4.33 -39.36
C ALA A 23 8.42 3.82 -39.11
N LYS A 24 8.25 2.49 -39.00
CA LYS A 24 6.97 1.85 -38.65
C LYS A 24 6.88 1.70 -37.13
N VAL A 25 6.11 2.59 -36.49
CA VAL A 25 5.96 2.63 -35.03
C VAL A 25 4.50 2.47 -34.63
N ASP A 26 4.15 1.33 -34.03
CA ASP A 26 2.83 1.11 -33.42
C ASP A 26 2.86 1.41 -31.94
N VAL A 27 1.78 1.99 -31.40
CA VAL A 27 1.61 2.25 -29.97
C VAL A 27 0.53 1.31 -29.44
N MET A 28 0.83 0.59 -28.37
CA MET A 28 -0.10 -0.32 -27.72
C MET A 28 -0.07 -0.11 -26.21
N GLU A 29 -1.24 -0.19 -25.57
CA GLU A 29 -1.34 -0.09 -24.13
C GLU A 29 -0.83 -1.38 -23.48
N LEU A 30 0.01 -1.23 -22.45
CA LEU A 30 0.49 -2.31 -21.62
C LEU A 30 0.81 -1.77 -20.23
N ASP A 31 0.09 -2.28 -19.24
CA ASP A 31 0.42 -2.12 -17.83
C ASP A 31 0.94 -3.43 -17.24
N LEU A 32 2.24 -3.44 -16.91
CA LEU A 32 2.91 -4.59 -16.30
C LEU A 32 2.43 -4.87 -14.87
N SER A 33 1.75 -3.92 -14.22
CA SER A 33 1.17 -4.15 -12.90
C SER A 33 -0.14 -4.95 -12.93
N SER A 34 -0.76 -5.11 -14.12
CA SER A 34 -2.04 -5.78 -14.30
C SER A 34 -1.93 -7.00 -15.20
N MET A 35 -2.16 -8.19 -14.63
CA MET A 35 -2.18 -9.44 -15.39
C MET A 35 -3.27 -9.46 -16.48
N ALA A 36 -4.38 -8.76 -16.26
CA ALA A 36 -5.40 -8.60 -17.29
C ALA A 36 -4.88 -7.76 -18.46
N SER A 37 -4.20 -6.64 -18.18
CA SER A 37 -3.57 -5.80 -19.22
C SER A 37 -2.52 -6.58 -20.01
N ILE A 38 -1.64 -7.32 -19.32
CA ILE A 38 -0.62 -8.17 -19.96
C ILE A 38 -1.26 -9.19 -20.90
N ARG A 39 -2.30 -9.90 -20.45
CA ARG A 39 -2.99 -10.91 -21.27
C ARG A 39 -3.68 -10.28 -22.49
N ASN A 40 -4.35 -9.15 -22.30
CA ASN A 40 -5.03 -8.43 -23.38
C ASN A 40 -4.03 -7.92 -24.42
N PHE A 41 -2.91 -7.34 -23.97
CA PHE A 41 -1.81 -6.93 -24.84
C PHE A 41 -1.25 -8.10 -25.64
N ALA A 42 -0.93 -9.22 -24.96
CA ALA A 42 -0.38 -10.40 -25.61
C ALA A 42 -1.34 -10.99 -26.65
N ALA A 43 -2.64 -11.08 -26.32
CA ALA A 43 -3.66 -11.54 -27.25
C ALA A 43 -3.76 -10.63 -28.48
N LYS A 44 -3.79 -9.30 -28.25
CA LYS A 44 -3.84 -8.30 -29.32
C LYS A 44 -2.60 -8.34 -30.21
N TYR A 45 -1.40 -8.50 -29.64
CA TYR A 45 -0.17 -8.60 -30.42
C TYR A 45 -0.16 -9.88 -31.26
N ARG A 46 -0.55 -11.03 -30.68
CA ARG A 46 -0.65 -12.29 -31.44
C ARG A 46 -1.63 -12.20 -32.61
N SER A 47 -2.76 -11.49 -32.44
CA SER A 47 -3.72 -11.33 -33.54
C SER A 47 -3.19 -10.52 -34.73
N LEU A 48 -2.09 -9.79 -34.57
CA LEU A 48 -1.45 -9.07 -35.69
C LEU A 48 -0.68 -10.00 -36.63
N GLY A 49 -0.37 -11.24 -36.20
CA GLY A 49 0.39 -12.19 -37.00
C GLY A 49 1.83 -11.75 -37.30
N LEU A 50 2.37 -10.78 -36.54
CA LEU A 50 3.70 -10.24 -36.74
C LEU A 50 4.76 -11.08 -35.98
N PRO A 51 5.94 -11.32 -36.58
CA PRO A 51 7.05 -11.96 -35.88
C PRO A 51 7.63 -11.03 -34.79
N LEU A 52 7.84 -11.58 -33.59
CA LEU A 52 8.55 -10.90 -32.50
C LEU A 52 10.04 -11.24 -32.55
N HIS A 53 10.86 -10.31 -33.04
CA HIS A 53 12.30 -10.50 -33.13
C HIS A 53 13.04 -10.11 -31.85
N ILE A 54 12.65 -8.99 -31.22
CA ILE A 54 13.34 -8.40 -30.07
C ILE A 54 12.30 -7.96 -29.04
N LEU A 55 12.56 -8.30 -27.77
CA LEU A 55 11.84 -7.78 -26.61
C LEU A 55 12.82 -7.02 -25.72
N ILE A 56 12.54 -5.75 -25.46
CA ILE A 56 13.35 -4.91 -24.58
C ILE A 56 12.66 -4.81 -23.22
N TYR A 57 13.26 -5.43 -22.20
CA TYR A 57 12.81 -5.37 -20.82
C TYR A 57 13.91 -4.82 -19.92
N SER A 58 13.58 -3.85 -19.07
CA SER A 58 14.56 -3.30 -18.14
C SER A 58 14.49 -3.98 -16.78
N SER A 59 15.31 -5.03 -16.63
CA SER A 59 15.40 -5.84 -15.42
C SER A 59 15.85 -5.05 -14.20
N ILE A 60 16.75 -4.07 -14.36
CA ILE A 60 17.30 -3.28 -13.25
C ILE A 60 16.21 -2.39 -12.62
N TYR A 61 15.42 -1.68 -13.44
CA TYR A 61 14.30 -0.87 -12.91
C TYR A 61 13.25 -1.75 -12.23
N ALA A 62 12.91 -2.89 -12.82
CA ALA A 62 11.94 -3.80 -12.24
C ALA A 62 12.43 -4.39 -10.91
N TYR A 63 13.69 -4.82 -10.84
CA TYR A 63 14.31 -5.31 -9.61
C TYR A 63 14.33 -4.25 -8.51
N GLY A 64 14.66 -2.99 -8.86
CA GLY A 64 14.61 -1.87 -7.92
C GLY A 64 13.22 -1.66 -7.33
N LEU A 65 12.17 -1.70 -8.17
CA LEU A 65 10.78 -1.62 -7.70
C LEU A 65 10.40 -2.79 -6.79
N SER A 66 10.82 -4.02 -7.12
CA SER A 66 10.57 -5.19 -6.28
C SER A 66 11.23 -5.08 -4.90
N LYS A 67 12.48 -4.58 -4.83
CA LYS A 67 13.17 -4.39 -3.55
C LYS A 67 12.54 -3.27 -2.71
N LEU A 68 12.12 -2.18 -3.35
CA LEU A 68 11.38 -1.12 -2.66
C LEU A 68 10.06 -1.65 -2.06
N ALA A 69 9.30 -2.45 -2.82
CA ALA A 69 8.08 -3.06 -2.35
C ALA A 69 8.31 -3.92 -1.09
N ASN A 70 9.39 -4.71 -1.07
CA ASN A 70 9.75 -5.51 0.11
C ASN A 70 10.08 -4.65 1.34
N ILE A 71 10.82 -3.55 1.15
CA ILE A 71 11.15 -2.62 2.23
C ILE A 71 9.87 -1.99 2.80
N LEU A 72 8.98 -1.52 1.93
CA LEU A 72 7.70 -0.93 2.36
C LEU A 72 6.83 -1.94 3.11
N HIS A 73 6.75 -3.17 2.63
CA HIS A 73 6.00 -4.23 3.29
C HIS A 73 6.57 -4.58 4.67
N ALA A 74 7.89 -4.72 4.79
CA ALA A 74 8.55 -4.97 6.07
C ALA A 74 8.33 -3.83 7.08
N ASN A 75 8.39 -2.58 6.61
CA ASN A 75 8.11 -1.41 7.45
C ASN A 75 6.67 -1.38 7.95
N GLU A 76 5.70 -1.66 7.08
CA GLU A 76 4.30 -1.70 7.49
C GLU A 76 4.02 -2.84 8.46
N LEU A 77 4.58 -4.02 8.22
CA LEU A 77 4.48 -5.14 9.15
C LEU A 77 5.08 -4.78 10.52
N ALA A 78 6.26 -4.17 10.56
CA ALA A 78 6.87 -3.71 11.80
C ALA A 78 6.01 -2.66 12.53
N ARG A 79 5.38 -1.74 11.79
CA ARG A 79 4.47 -0.74 12.35
C ARG A 79 3.25 -1.37 13.00
N LEU A 80 2.61 -2.32 12.32
CA LEU A 80 1.44 -3.04 12.81
C LEU A 80 1.76 -3.86 14.07
N LEU A 81 2.88 -4.58 14.05
CA LEU A 81 3.33 -5.38 15.20
C LEU A 81 3.62 -4.50 16.42
N LYS A 82 4.28 -3.35 16.24
CA LYS A 82 4.48 -2.37 17.32
C LYS A 82 3.16 -1.82 17.86
N GLY A 83 2.21 -1.49 16.98
CA GLY A 83 0.90 -0.98 17.38
C GLY A 83 0.05 -1.96 18.19
N ALA A 84 0.15 -3.26 17.90
CA ALA A 84 -0.56 -4.30 18.62
C ALA A 84 0.19 -4.82 19.87
N ALA A 85 1.49 -4.51 20.00
CA ALA A 85 2.37 -5.12 21.00
C ALA A 85 1.84 -5.01 22.44
N THR A 86 1.48 -3.79 22.89
CA THR A 86 1.02 -3.56 24.27
C THR A 86 -0.28 -4.31 24.56
N THR A 87 -1.23 -4.32 23.62
CA THR A 87 -2.49 -5.05 23.78
C THR A 87 -2.27 -6.56 23.86
N CYS A 88 -1.44 -7.11 22.97
CA CYS A 88 -1.07 -8.53 23.01
C CYS A 88 -0.33 -8.88 24.31
N TYR A 89 0.56 -8.01 24.79
CA TYR A 89 1.26 -8.17 26.06
C TYR A 89 0.28 -8.26 27.23
N LEU A 90 -0.69 -7.35 27.32
CA LEU A 90 -1.71 -7.36 28.38
C LEU A 90 -2.62 -8.58 28.33
N ALA A 91 -2.96 -9.05 27.12
CA ALA A 91 -3.84 -10.20 26.94
C ALA A 91 -3.17 -11.54 27.25
N LEU A 92 -1.86 -11.67 27.00
CA LEU A 92 -1.18 -12.98 26.96
C LEU A 92 -0.05 -13.15 27.96
N ASN A 93 0.57 -12.08 28.46
CA ASN A 93 1.78 -12.22 29.28
C ASN A 93 1.43 -12.63 30.73
N PRO A 94 1.97 -13.76 31.23
CA PRO A 94 1.73 -14.20 32.61
C PRO A 94 2.17 -13.21 33.69
N GLN A 95 3.14 -12.33 33.41
CA GLN A 95 3.68 -11.36 34.38
C GLN A 95 2.66 -10.29 34.78
N VAL A 96 1.67 -10.01 33.93
CA VAL A 96 0.60 -9.04 34.21
C VAL A 96 -0.73 -9.71 34.55
N LYS A 97 -0.72 -11.02 34.78
CA LYS A 97 -1.92 -11.78 35.14
C LYS A 97 -2.48 -11.28 36.47
N GLY A 98 -3.66 -10.66 36.42
CA GLY A 98 -4.34 -10.10 37.59
C GLY A 98 -4.03 -8.63 37.87
N VAL A 99 -3.22 -7.96 37.05
CA VAL A 99 -2.99 -6.52 37.14
C VAL A 99 -4.20 -5.79 36.54
N THR A 100 -4.84 -4.90 37.32
CA THR A 100 -6.00 -4.11 36.89
C THR A 100 -5.87 -2.66 37.31
N GLY A 101 -6.44 -1.73 36.52
CA GLY A 101 -6.46 -0.30 36.85
C GLY A 101 -5.20 0.48 36.46
N GLU A 102 -4.24 -0.17 35.83
CA GLU A 102 -2.95 0.39 35.47
C GLU A 102 -2.88 0.79 33.99
N TYR A 103 -2.08 1.82 33.69
CA TYR A 103 -1.89 2.33 32.33
C TYR A 103 -0.57 1.86 31.73
N PHE A 104 -0.60 1.38 30.49
CA PHE A 104 0.58 0.81 29.81
C PHE A 104 0.87 1.53 28.49
N VAL A 105 2.16 1.79 28.24
CA VAL A 105 2.70 2.27 26.96
C VAL A 105 3.93 1.43 26.64
N ASP A 106 4.07 0.98 25.39
CA ASP A 106 5.16 0.11 24.94
C ASP A 106 5.43 -1.07 25.88
N SER A 107 4.36 -1.75 26.33
CA SER A 107 4.40 -2.88 27.28
C SER A 107 5.01 -2.59 28.67
N ASN A 108 5.05 -1.32 29.09
CA ASN A 108 5.55 -0.90 30.40
C ASN A 108 4.51 -0.05 31.16
N PHE A 109 4.58 -0.06 32.50
CA PHE A 109 3.78 0.84 33.32
C PHE A 109 4.11 2.30 32.98
N ALA A 110 3.07 3.09 32.73
CA ALA A 110 3.18 4.49 32.35
C ALA A 110 2.22 5.34 33.19
N LYS A 111 2.59 6.59 33.44
CA LYS A 111 1.69 7.53 34.12
C LYS A 111 0.67 8.06 33.12
N PRO A 112 -0.64 7.91 33.38
CA PRO A 112 -1.66 8.50 32.52
C PRO A 112 -1.67 10.02 32.69
N SER A 113 -2.26 10.71 31.70
CA SER A 113 -2.40 12.17 31.73
C SER A 113 -3.22 12.65 32.93
N LEU A 114 -3.07 13.92 33.32
CA LEU A 114 -3.82 14.49 34.46
C LEU A 114 -5.34 14.39 34.24
N ARG A 115 -5.80 14.67 33.03
CA ARG A 115 -7.23 14.57 32.66
C ARG A 115 -7.75 13.13 32.72
N ALA A 116 -6.91 12.14 32.42
CA ALA A 116 -7.30 10.73 32.53
C ALA A 116 -7.46 10.26 34.00
N LYS A 117 -7.01 11.05 34.98
CA LYS A 117 -7.19 10.79 36.42
C LYS A 117 -8.37 11.55 37.03
N ASP A 118 -9.04 12.41 36.25
CA ASP A 118 -10.17 13.20 36.71
C ASP A 118 -11.44 12.34 36.76
N GLN A 119 -11.87 12.01 37.98
CA GLN A 119 -13.06 11.17 38.20
C GLN A 119 -14.37 11.90 37.85
N GLU A 120 -14.42 13.22 38.00
CA GLU A 120 -15.62 14.00 37.70
C GLU A 120 -15.85 14.05 36.19
N LEU A 121 -14.78 14.32 35.43
CA LEU A 121 -14.80 14.26 33.97
C LEU A 121 -15.12 12.85 33.44
N ALA A 122 -14.60 11.80 34.09
CA ALA A 122 -14.91 10.41 33.71
C ALA A 122 -16.40 10.09 33.89
N LYS A 123 -17.03 10.59 34.97
CA LYS A 123 -18.46 10.42 35.24
C LYS A 123 -19.31 11.18 34.21
N GLU A 124 -18.96 12.44 33.94
CA GLU A 124 -19.65 13.25 32.92
C GLU A 124 -19.59 12.57 31.54
N LEU A 125 -18.41 12.07 31.15
CA LEU A 125 -18.23 11.36 29.88
C LEU A 125 -19.07 10.07 29.82
N TRP A 126 -19.20 9.34 30.93
CA TRP A 126 -20.01 8.13 31.01
C TRP A 126 -21.50 8.44 30.83
N GLU A 127 -22.02 9.43 31.57
CA GLU A 127 -23.42 9.86 31.46
C GLU A 127 -23.74 10.35 30.03
N PHE A 128 -22.84 11.13 29.43
CA PHE A 128 -22.97 11.55 28.03
C PHE A 128 -23.02 10.36 27.05
N SER A 129 -22.12 9.39 27.21
CA SER A 129 -22.05 8.20 26.34
C SER A 129 -23.29 7.31 26.48
N MET A 130 -23.82 7.16 27.70
CA MET A 130 -25.09 6.47 27.96
C MET A 130 -26.26 7.18 27.26
N GLY A 131 -26.28 8.52 27.25
CA GLY A 131 -27.29 9.30 26.52
C GLY A 131 -27.27 9.06 25.00
N LEU A 132 -26.08 8.92 24.39
CA LEU A 132 -25.94 8.62 22.96
C LEU A 132 -26.41 7.21 22.58
N THR A 133 -26.22 6.24 23.47
CA THR A 133 -26.54 4.82 23.22
C THR A 133 -27.97 4.45 23.58
N SER A 134 -28.66 5.30 24.35
CA SER A 134 -30.06 5.09 24.77
C SER A 134 -31.08 5.60 23.74
N SER A 135 -30.64 6.11 22.58
CA SER A 135 -31.52 6.49 21.48
C SER A 135 -31.90 5.25 20.66
N LYS A 136 -33.05 4.64 21.02
CA LYS A 136 -33.85 3.77 20.15
C LYS A 136 -35.29 4.26 20.16
#